data_AF-A0A6N6JAR9-F1
#
_entry.id   AF-A0A6N6JAR9-F1
#
_cell.length_a   1.000
_cell.length_b   1.000
_cell.length_c   1.000
_cell.angle_alpha   90.00
_cell.angle_beta   90.00
_cell.angle_gamma   90.00
#
_symmetry.space_group_name_H-M   'P 1'
#
loop_
_entity.id
_entity.type
_entity.pdbx_description
1 polymer ?
#
loop_
_entity_poly.entity_id
_entity_poly.type
_entity_poly.pdbx_seq_one_letter_code
_entity_poly.pdbx_strand_id
1 'polypeptide(L)'
;MSFGAMPAGDPVTRHRIEGGGLTAWILSYGAVLQDLRFEGHPHPLVLGFERFEPYLTSSPYFGAIAGRCANRITNASFEIDGKTFQLDRNVEGIHSLHGGSKGMGKRNWDVVGIGPDSVTLEYIADNGEMGYPGKLSARVTYTCLPDGIFDIRLHATTDTPTLCNLAHHTYWALDDTGDTAHHLLQVDADHYVEVDDLFIPTGTVANVAGTRFDFRTTRPIADETLIDHNLCLSSEREPLRRVARLMSTQSDVSMEVLTTEPGLQVYDGYKIDIDIPGLEQKHYGPNAGLALEPQVWPDAINHDSFPNAVLRPDDTYRQHTQFKFSKGPAS
;
A
#
# COMPACT_ATOMS: atom_id res chain seq x y z
N MET A 1 3.87 -2.61 23.02
CA MET A 1 3.41 -1.71 24.12
C MET A 1 2.10 -1.06 23.72
N SER A 2 1.24 -0.65 24.66
CA SER A 2 0.03 0.12 24.30
C SER A 2 0.40 1.44 23.62
N PHE A 3 -0.28 1.77 22.53
CA PHE A 3 -0.09 3.00 21.74
C PHE A 3 -1.37 3.86 21.72
N GLY A 4 -2.52 3.23 21.91
CA GLY A 4 -3.83 3.88 21.97
C GLY A 4 -4.91 2.85 22.23
N ALA A 5 -6.16 3.22 22.01
CA ALA A 5 -7.29 2.30 22.08
C ALA A 5 -8.32 2.62 20.98
N MET A 6 -8.91 1.57 20.42
CA MET A 6 -10.06 1.67 19.53
C MET A 6 -11.22 2.39 20.25
N PRO A 7 -12.19 2.97 19.51
CA PRO A 7 -13.35 3.61 20.13
C PRO A 7 -14.16 2.70 21.07
N ALA A 8 -14.12 1.37 20.84
CA ALA A 8 -14.75 0.36 21.70
C ALA A 8 -13.94 0.02 22.96
N GLY A 9 -12.73 0.56 23.12
CA GLY A 9 -11.84 0.34 24.25
C GLY A 9 -10.74 -0.69 24.00
N ASP A 10 -10.78 -1.44 22.90
CA ASP A 10 -9.76 -2.45 22.58
C ASP A 10 -8.38 -1.80 22.44
N PRO A 11 -7.35 -2.31 23.15
CA PRO A 11 -6.02 -1.71 23.10
C PRO A 11 -5.40 -1.86 21.71
N VAL A 12 -4.80 -0.77 21.22
CA VAL A 12 -3.94 -0.77 20.04
C VAL A 12 -2.51 -0.80 20.52
N THR A 13 -1.73 -1.73 19.97
CA THR A 13 -0.35 -1.99 20.38
C THR A 13 0.62 -1.56 19.30
N ARG A 14 1.81 -1.12 19.71
CA ARG A 14 2.94 -0.80 18.84
C ARG A 14 4.11 -1.75 19.11
N HIS A 15 4.68 -2.26 18.04
CA HIS A 15 5.75 -3.27 18.01
C HIS A 15 6.96 -2.72 17.29
N ARG A 16 8.12 -2.73 17.95
CA ARG A 16 9.38 -2.33 17.35
C ARG A 16 10.10 -3.57 16.84
N ILE A 17 10.59 -3.52 15.61
CA ILE A 17 11.47 -4.52 15.00
C ILE A 17 12.73 -3.82 14.47
N GLU A 18 13.87 -4.49 14.52
CA GLU A 18 15.14 -3.96 14.02
C GLU A 18 15.98 -5.02 13.31
N GLY A 19 16.70 -4.63 12.27
CA GLY A 19 17.59 -5.51 11.52
C GLY A 19 18.14 -4.85 10.27
N GLY A 20 19.35 -5.24 9.84
CA GLY A 20 19.95 -4.75 8.59
C GLY A 20 20.08 -3.22 8.45
N GLY A 21 20.21 -2.48 9.56
CA GLY A 21 20.26 -1.02 9.57
C GLY A 21 18.89 -0.34 9.56
N LEU A 22 17.79 -1.10 9.63
CA LEU A 22 16.44 -0.58 9.73
C LEU A 22 15.88 -0.71 11.13
N THR A 23 15.05 0.25 11.53
CA THR A 23 14.16 0.13 12.68
C THR A 23 12.75 0.51 12.26
N ALA A 24 11.79 -0.40 12.44
CA ALA A 24 10.39 -0.16 12.12
C ALA A 24 9.50 -0.25 13.36
N TRP A 25 8.44 0.55 13.38
CA TRP A 25 7.36 0.47 14.35
C TRP A 25 6.06 0.11 13.65
N ILE A 26 5.45 -1.01 14.06
CA ILE A 26 4.21 -1.53 13.47
C ILE A 26 3.08 -1.43 14.50
N LEU A 27 1.91 -0.93 14.09
CA LEU A 27 0.71 -0.93 14.93
C LEU A 27 -0.13 -2.18 14.68
N SER A 28 -0.84 -2.64 15.71
CA SER A 28 -1.90 -3.63 15.54
C SER A 28 -3.09 -3.09 14.75
N TYR A 29 -3.35 -1.78 14.83
CA TYR A 29 -4.35 -1.12 13.98
C TYR A 29 -3.88 -1.06 12.53
N GLY A 30 -4.70 -1.58 11.62
CA GLY A 30 -4.48 -1.63 10.18
C GLY A 30 -3.23 -2.40 9.74
N ALA A 31 -2.57 -3.08 10.69
CA ALA A 31 -1.19 -3.54 10.55
C ALA A 31 -0.25 -2.43 10.04
N VAL A 32 -0.44 -1.19 10.53
CA VAL A 32 0.21 0.02 10.02
C VAL A 32 1.71 0.03 10.24
N LEU A 33 2.50 0.32 9.20
CA LEU A 33 3.87 0.81 9.34
C LEU A 33 3.84 2.28 9.81
N GLN A 34 4.11 2.50 11.10
CA GLN A 34 3.97 3.80 11.78
C GLN A 34 5.19 4.70 11.62
N ASP A 35 6.38 4.11 11.66
CA ASP A 35 7.68 4.78 11.51
C ASP A 35 8.66 3.74 10.95
N LEU A 36 9.52 4.17 10.02
CA LEU A 36 10.62 3.39 9.47
C LEU A 36 11.85 4.29 9.40
N ARG A 37 12.93 3.87 10.08
CA ARG A 37 14.20 4.60 10.13
C ARG A 37 15.30 3.76 9.52
N PHE A 38 16.24 4.44 8.87
CA PHE A 38 17.41 3.84 8.26
C PHE A 38 18.69 4.43 8.83
N GLU A 39 19.64 3.56 9.18
CA GLU A 39 20.92 3.95 9.76
C GLU A 39 21.66 4.97 8.88
N GLY A 40 22.18 6.02 9.51
CA GLY A 40 22.84 7.12 8.81
C GLY A 40 21.89 8.08 8.08
N HIS A 41 20.57 7.90 8.14
CA HIS A 41 19.56 8.87 7.70
C HIS A 41 18.77 9.40 8.92
N PRO A 42 18.72 10.73 9.13
CA PRO A 42 18.20 11.28 10.39
C PRO A 42 16.67 11.26 10.53
N HIS A 43 15.93 11.21 9.41
CA HIS A 43 14.47 11.33 9.42
C HIS A 43 13.78 9.98 9.17
N PRO A 44 12.48 9.86 9.50
CA PRO A 44 11.65 8.75 9.03
C PRO A 44 11.57 8.70 7.51
N LEU A 45 11.58 7.49 6.95
CA LEU A 45 11.42 7.23 5.52
C LEU A 45 9.95 7.23 5.06
N VAL A 46 9.02 7.39 5.99
CA VAL A 46 7.57 7.25 5.77
C VAL A 46 6.81 8.38 6.46
N LEU A 47 5.62 8.70 5.93
CA LEU A 47 4.65 9.53 6.64
C LEU A 47 3.89 8.69 7.68
N GLY A 48 3.62 9.33 8.82
CA GLY A 48 2.86 8.72 9.91
C GLY A 48 2.60 9.71 11.05
N PHE A 49 2.03 9.22 12.15
CA PHE A 49 1.74 9.99 13.36
C PHE A 49 2.38 9.40 14.61
N GLU A 50 2.79 10.26 15.54
CA GLU A 50 3.31 9.90 16.88
C GLU A 50 2.22 9.40 17.84
N ARG A 51 0.94 9.68 17.55
CA ARG A 51 -0.21 9.34 18.38
C ARG A 51 -1.22 8.51 17.60
N PHE A 52 -2.08 7.79 18.31
CA PHE A 52 -3.05 6.90 17.69
C PHE A 52 -4.27 7.61 17.09
N GLU A 53 -4.80 8.62 17.78
CA GLU A 53 -6.06 9.27 17.43
C GLU A 53 -6.11 9.79 15.97
N PRO A 54 -5.04 10.39 15.41
CA PRO A 54 -5.04 10.85 14.02
C PRO A 54 -5.20 9.72 12.99
N TYR A 55 -4.81 8.48 13.31
CA TYR A 55 -5.05 7.32 12.44
C TYR A 55 -6.54 7.03 12.24
N LEU A 56 -7.38 7.39 13.22
CA LEU A 56 -8.83 7.19 13.12
C LEU A 56 -9.55 8.30 12.34
N THR A 57 -9.03 9.52 12.39
CA THR A 57 -9.77 10.72 11.95
C THR A 57 -9.21 11.38 10.70
N SER A 58 -7.90 11.29 10.47
CA SER A 58 -7.20 12.13 9.50
C SER A 58 -6.30 11.35 8.54
N SER A 59 -5.92 10.13 8.89
CA SER A 59 -5.01 9.33 8.07
C SER A 59 -5.66 8.89 6.74
N PRO A 60 -5.08 9.26 5.57
CA PRO A 60 -5.45 8.72 4.28
C PRO A 60 -4.74 7.38 4.05
N TYR A 61 -4.95 6.43 4.96
CA TYR A 61 -4.33 5.08 4.98
C TYR A 61 -2.81 5.03 5.23
N PHE A 62 -2.19 6.04 5.86
CA PHE A 62 -0.75 6.05 6.17
C PHE A 62 -0.26 4.72 6.77
N GLY A 63 0.50 3.97 5.96
CA GLY A 63 1.17 2.73 6.33
C GLY A 63 0.27 1.51 6.47
N ALA A 64 -1.05 1.61 6.24
CA ALA A 64 -2.01 0.55 6.48
C ALA A 64 -1.99 -0.54 5.40
N ILE A 65 -2.43 -1.75 5.76
CA ILE A 65 -2.80 -2.77 4.76
C ILE A 65 -4.22 -2.49 4.25
N ALA A 66 -4.32 -1.96 3.03
CA ALA A 66 -5.59 -1.84 2.33
C ALA A 66 -6.11 -3.22 1.90
N GLY A 67 -7.38 -3.49 2.18
CA GLY A 67 -8.02 -4.78 1.92
C GLY A 67 -9.47 -4.80 2.41
N ARG A 68 -10.31 -5.76 2.01
CA ARG A 68 -9.99 -7.03 1.34
C ARG A 68 -9.59 -6.91 -0.14
N CYS A 69 -10.02 -5.84 -0.81
CA CYS A 69 -9.61 -5.50 -2.17
C CYS A 69 -9.08 -4.06 -2.19
N ALA A 70 -7.80 -3.89 -2.50
CA ALA A 70 -7.14 -2.59 -2.65
C ALA A 70 -7.65 -1.87 -3.90
N ASN A 71 -7.53 -0.54 -3.87
CA ASN A 71 -8.04 0.38 -4.89
C ASN A 71 -9.56 0.24 -5.12
N ARG A 72 -10.06 0.68 -6.28
CA ARG A 72 -11.49 0.86 -6.55
C ARG A 72 -12.13 -0.39 -7.16
N ILE A 73 -13.40 -0.60 -6.83
CA ILE A 73 -14.32 -1.51 -7.54
C ILE A 73 -15.50 -0.70 -8.06
N THR A 74 -15.71 -0.76 -9.38
CA THR A 74 -16.74 0.00 -10.08
C THR A 74 -18.14 -0.38 -9.58
N ASN A 75 -19.00 0.62 -9.35
CA ASN A 75 -20.36 0.46 -8.79
C ASN A 75 -20.41 -0.30 -7.45
N ALA A 76 -19.26 -0.46 -6.78
CA ALA A 76 -19.12 -1.31 -5.60
C ALA A 76 -19.74 -2.69 -5.82
N SER A 77 -19.65 -3.25 -7.02
CA SER A 77 -20.32 -4.50 -7.38
C SER A 77 -19.42 -5.35 -8.25
N PHE A 78 -19.51 -6.66 -8.07
CA PHE A 78 -18.81 -7.63 -8.88
C PHE A 78 -19.58 -8.95 -8.92
N GLU A 79 -19.19 -9.84 -9.82
CA GLU A 79 -19.78 -11.17 -9.97
C GLU A 79 -18.72 -12.26 -9.78
N ILE A 80 -19.06 -13.31 -9.03
CA ILE A 80 -18.28 -14.55 -8.99
C ILE A 80 -19.24 -15.71 -9.20
N ASP A 81 -18.92 -16.60 -10.14
CA ASP A 81 -19.67 -17.83 -10.43
C ASP A 81 -21.18 -17.57 -10.67
N GLY A 82 -21.52 -16.50 -11.40
CA GLY A 82 -22.90 -16.13 -11.73
C GLY A 82 -23.66 -15.43 -10.60
N LYS A 83 -23.01 -15.14 -9.48
CA LYS A 83 -23.62 -14.45 -8.33
C LYS A 83 -23.04 -13.05 -8.15
N THR A 84 -23.92 -12.06 -8.19
CA THR A 84 -23.59 -10.65 -7.93
C THR A 84 -23.46 -10.38 -6.44
N PHE A 85 -22.44 -9.62 -6.05
CA PHE A 85 -22.21 -9.14 -4.70
C PHE A 85 -22.13 -7.62 -4.69
N GLN A 86 -22.86 -6.99 -3.76
CA GLN A 86 -22.82 -5.54 -3.54
C GLN A 86 -21.95 -5.23 -2.32
N LEU A 87 -20.94 -4.42 -2.54
CA LEU A 87 -20.02 -3.89 -1.55
C LEU A 87 -20.52 -2.57 -0.97
N ASP A 88 -19.91 -2.19 0.15
CA ASP A 88 -20.01 -0.86 0.73
C ASP A 88 -19.53 0.22 -0.25
N ARG A 89 -20.33 1.29 -0.36
CA ARG A 89 -20.12 2.41 -1.29
C ARG A 89 -19.51 3.60 -0.56
N ASN A 90 -18.20 3.55 -0.33
CA ASN A 90 -17.47 4.58 0.41
C ASN A 90 -16.86 5.68 -0.47
N VAL A 91 -17.08 5.67 -1.78
CA VAL A 91 -16.64 6.72 -2.71
C VAL A 91 -17.84 7.22 -3.51
N GLU A 92 -18.16 8.51 -3.37
CA GLU A 92 -19.30 9.19 -4.00
C GLU A 92 -20.67 8.50 -3.81
N GLY A 93 -20.77 7.56 -2.85
CA GLY A 93 -21.96 6.71 -2.70
C GLY A 93 -22.20 5.75 -3.88
N ILE A 94 -21.21 5.55 -4.75
CA ILE A 94 -21.32 4.73 -5.98
C ILE A 94 -20.29 3.59 -5.97
N HIS A 95 -19.01 3.90 -5.72
CA HIS A 95 -17.90 2.96 -5.85
C HIS A 95 -17.40 2.47 -4.48
N SER A 96 -16.68 1.35 -4.47
CA SER A 96 -15.97 0.87 -3.29
C SER A 96 -14.49 1.16 -3.44
N LEU A 97 -13.80 1.49 -2.36
CA LEU A 97 -12.36 1.78 -2.31
C LEU A 97 -11.72 1.13 -1.08
N HIS A 98 -10.57 0.47 -1.29
CA HIS A 98 -9.72 -0.12 -0.24
C HIS A 98 -10.50 -1.01 0.75
N GLY A 99 -11.40 -1.84 0.21
CA GLY A 99 -12.21 -2.77 0.98
C GLY A 99 -13.41 -2.15 1.74
N GLY A 100 -13.69 -0.87 1.53
CA GLY A 100 -14.86 -0.18 2.08
C GLY A 100 -14.57 0.70 3.31
N SER A 101 -15.61 1.37 3.80
CA SER A 101 -15.56 2.36 4.89
C SER A 101 -14.93 1.85 6.20
N LYS A 102 -15.04 0.54 6.48
CA LYS A 102 -14.42 -0.17 7.62
C LYS A 102 -13.58 -1.37 7.17
N GLY A 103 -12.88 -1.25 6.05
CA GLY A 103 -11.96 -2.28 5.52
C GLY A 103 -10.79 -2.60 6.45
N MET A 104 -9.95 -3.56 6.05
CA MET A 104 -8.91 -4.17 6.89
C MET A 104 -7.88 -3.17 7.44
N GLY A 105 -7.58 -2.11 6.67
CA GLY A 105 -6.68 -1.04 7.09
C GLY A 105 -7.22 -0.19 8.25
N LYS A 106 -8.50 -0.37 8.63
CA LYS A 106 -9.17 0.34 9.73
C LYS A 106 -9.57 -0.57 10.89
N ARG A 107 -9.00 -1.77 10.95
CA ARG A 107 -9.31 -2.80 11.95
C ARG A 107 -8.12 -3.04 12.87
N ASN A 108 -8.38 -3.50 14.09
CA ASN A 108 -7.30 -3.98 14.94
C ASN A 108 -6.99 -5.43 14.55
N TRP A 109 -5.72 -5.74 14.33
CA TRP A 109 -5.23 -7.07 13.96
C TRP A 109 -4.65 -7.76 15.20
N ASP A 110 -4.78 -9.07 15.25
CA ASP A 110 -4.17 -9.89 16.29
C ASP A 110 -2.67 -10.05 16.00
N VAL A 111 -1.84 -9.86 17.01
CA VAL A 111 -0.39 -10.08 16.89
C VAL A 111 -0.09 -11.54 17.23
N VAL A 112 0.26 -12.31 16.20
CA VAL A 112 0.40 -13.78 16.28
C VAL A 112 1.86 -14.25 16.26
N GLY A 113 2.81 -13.34 16.03
CA GLY A 113 4.24 -13.63 16.10
C GLY A 113 5.06 -12.37 16.30
N ILE A 114 6.09 -12.42 17.16
CA ILE A 114 7.02 -11.32 17.41
C ILE A 114 8.42 -11.89 17.57
N GLY A 115 9.37 -11.31 16.84
CA GLY A 115 10.81 -11.53 16.98
C GLY A 115 11.56 -10.20 17.13
N PRO A 116 12.90 -10.22 17.21
CA PRO A 116 13.70 -9.01 17.27
C PRO A 116 13.62 -8.17 15.98
N ASP A 117 13.50 -8.85 14.83
CA ASP A 117 13.55 -8.28 13.48
C ASP A 117 12.24 -8.44 12.71
N SER A 118 11.23 -9.10 13.29
CA SER A 118 9.99 -9.46 12.61
C SER A 118 8.75 -9.39 13.49
N VAL A 119 7.60 -9.10 12.87
CA VAL A 119 6.29 -9.18 13.51
C VAL A 119 5.27 -9.71 12.52
N THR A 120 4.40 -10.62 12.98
CA THR A 120 3.30 -11.18 12.20
C THR A 120 1.97 -10.79 12.83
N LEU A 121 1.08 -10.24 12.02
CA LEU A 121 -0.28 -9.87 12.40
C LEU A 121 -1.29 -10.66 11.58
N GLU A 122 -2.44 -10.98 12.18
CA GLU A 122 -3.55 -11.70 11.57
C GLU A 122 -4.85 -10.90 11.70
N TYR A 123 -5.66 -10.91 10.64
CA TYR A 123 -7.02 -10.44 10.67
C TYR A 123 -7.93 -11.47 10.02
N ILE A 124 -9.05 -11.75 10.70
CA ILE A 124 -10.11 -12.62 10.21
C ILE A 124 -11.28 -11.72 9.83
N ALA A 125 -11.53 -11.60 8.54
CA ALA A 125 -12.71 -10.91 8.02
C ALA A 125 -13.85 -11.93 7.89
N ASP A 126 -14.97 -11.67 8.55
CA ASP A 126 -16.13 -12.57 8.52
C ASP A 126 -16.81 -12.58 7.15
N ASN A 127 -17.59 -13.63 6.88
CA ASN A 127 -18.44 -13.68 5.70
C ASN A 127 -19.44 -12.52 5.69
N GLY A 128 -19.52 -11.79 4.57
CA GLY A 128 -20.39 -10.64 4.40
C GLY A 128 -19.78 -9.32 4.91
N GLU A 129 -18.60 -9.33 5.51
CA GLU A 129 -17.93 -8.11 5.95
C GLU A 129 -17.72 -7.17 4.76
N MET A 130 -18.22 -5.93 4.87
CA MET A 130 -18.21 -4.91 3.82
C MET A 130 -18.86 -5.35 2.48
N GLY A 131 -19.64 -6.44 2.50
CA GLY A 131 -20.30 -7.03 1.33
C GLY A 131 -19.54 -8.17 0.65
N TYR A 132 -18.33 -8.51 1.09
CA TYR A 132 -17.54 -9.58 0.49
C TYR A 132 -18.02 -10.97 0.95
N PRO A 133 -18.19 -11.96 0.05
CA PRO A 133 -18.50 -13.33 0.44
C PRO A 133 -17.30 -14.03 1.08
N GLY A 134 -17.58 -15.05 1.89
CA GLY A 134 -16.57 -15.92 2.47
C GLY A 134 -15.85 -15.31 3.65
N LYS A 135 -15.54 -16.15 4.63
CA LYS A 135 -14.56 -15.81 5.66
C LYS A 135 -13.18 -15.73 4.99
N LEU A 136 -12.39 -14.73 5.32
CA LEU A 136 -10.99 -14.63 4.89
C LEU A 136 -10.08 -14.49 6.11
N SER A 137 -9.08 -15.36 6.22
CA SER A 137 -7.96 -15.19 7.15
C SER A 137 -6.80 -14.57 6.37
N ALA A 138 -6.39 -13.37 6.77
CA ALA A 138 -5.25 -12.66 6.19
C ALA A 138 -4.14 -12.51 7.23
N ARG A 139 -2.89 -12.68 6.81
CA ARG A 139 -1.70 -12.45 7.63
C ARG A 139 -0.72 -11.57 6.89
N VAL A 140 -0.13 -10.62 7.62
CA VAL A 140 1.04 -9.87 7.18
C VAL A 140 2.22 -10.19 8.09
N THR A 141 3.38 -10.45 7.51
CA THR A 141 4.65 -10.50 8.23
C THR A 141 5.55 -9.39 7.72
N TYR A 142 5.96 -8.52 8.64
CA TYR A 142 6.98 -7.51 8.40
C TYR A 142 8.32 -8.03 8.91
N THR A 143 9.40 -7.81 8.18
CA THR A 143 10.76 -8.19 8.63
C THR A 143 11.80 -7.17 8.18
N CYS A 144 12.69 -6.78 9.09
CA CYS A 144 13.89 -6.00 8.76
C CYS A 144 15.04 -6.97 8.46
N LEU A 145 15.23 -7.30 7.19
CA LEU A 145 16.27 -8.21 6.71
C LEU A 145 17.63 -7.49 6.60
N PRO A 146 18.76 -8.23 6.48
CA PRO A 146 20.06 -7.65 6.14
C PRO A 146 20.02 -6.76 4.89
N ASP A 147 21.06 -5.93 4.72
CA ASP A 147 21.25 -5.05 3.56
C ASP A 147 20.15 -4.00 3.36
N GLY A 148 19.57 -3.49 4.46
CA GLY A 148 18.58 -2.40 4.41
C GLY A 148 17.25 -2.82 3.79
N ILE A 149 16.83 -4.09 3.90
CA ILE A 149 15.62 -4.59 3.25
C ILE A 149 14.45 -4.64 4.25
N PHE A 150 13.40 -3.87 3.97
CA PHE A 150 12.10 -4.00 4.62
C PHE A 150 11.23 -4.98 3.81
N ASP A 151 11.00 -6.16 4.38
CA ASP A 151 10.28 -7.28 3.76
C ASP A 151 8.83 -7.32 4.24
N ILE A 152 7.90 -7.47 3.30
CA ILE A 152 6.46 -7.62 3.57
C ILE A 152 5.96 -8.88 2.88
N ARG A 153 5.43 -9.81 3.66
CA ARG A 153 4.78 -11.02 3.15
C ARG A 153 3.33 -11.05 3.57
N LEU A 154 2.45 -11.07 2.59
CA LEU A 154 1.01 -11.15 2.75
C LEU A 154 0.54 -12.53 2.33
N HIS A 155 -0.20 -13.20 3.20
CA HIS A 155 -0.83 -14.48 2.96
C HIS A 155 -2.31 -14.43 3.29
N ALA A 156 -3.16 -15.08 2.50
CA ALA A 156 -4.56 -15.24 2.86
C ALA A 156 -5.17 -16.55 2.35
N THR A 157 -6.19 -17.02 3.06
CA THR A 157 -7.03 -18.17 2.69
C THR A 157 -8.50 -17.83 2.91
N THR A 158 -9.39 -18.58 2.25
CA THR A 158 -10.84 -18.38 2.36
C THR A 158 -11.60 -19.71 2.43
N ASP A 159 -12.86 -19.67 2.87
CA ASP A 159 -13.78 -20.81 2.82
C ASP A 159 -14.75 -20.78 1.63
N THR A 160 -14.84 -19.66 0.92
CA THR A 160 -15.75 -19.43 -0.21
C THR A 160 -15.04 -18.55 -1.24
N PRO A 161 -15.25 -18.75 -2.56
CA PRO A 161 -14.71 -17.83 -3.57
C PRO A 161 -14.98 -16.36 -3.23
N THR A 162 -13.92 -15.54 -3.21
CA THR A 162 -13.97 -14.13 -2.81
C THR A 162 -12.90 -13.33 -3.54
N LEU A 163 -12.92 -12.01 -3.42
CA LEU A 163 -11.82 -11.16 -3.89
C LEU A 163 -10.73 -11.09 -2.82
N CYS A 164 -9.46 -11.11 -3.24
CA CYS A 164 -8.32 -10.84 -2.37
C CYS A 164 -7.25 -10.09 -3.16
N ASN A 165 -7.12 -8.80 -2.88
CA ASN A 165 -6.09 -7.91 -3.40
C ASN A 165 -5.65 -7.02 -2.25
N LEU A 166 -4.47 -7.26 -1.67
CA LEU A 166 -3.97 -6.53 -0.51
C LEU A 166 -2.87 -5.58 -0.96
N ALA A 167 -2.80 -4.40 -0.35
CA ALA A 167 -1.77 -3.41 -0.66
C ALA A 167 -1.25 -2.74 0.61
N HIS A 168 0.05 -2.52 0.69
CA HIS A 168 0.67 -1.76 1.79
C HIS A 168 0.74 -0.28 1.40
N HIS A 169 -0.13 0.53 2.03
CA HIS A 169 -0.38 1.91 1.66
C HIS A 169 0.50 2.91 2.43
N THR A 170 1.81 2.69 2.42
CA THR A 170 2.75 3.67 2.98
C THR A 170 3.04 4.79 2.00
N TYR A 171 3.38 5.97 2.53
CA TYR A 171 3.81 7.12 1.76
C TYR A 171 5.28 7.35 2.06
N TRP A 172 6.12 7.15 1.05
CA TRP A 172 7.56 7.24 1.15
C TRP A 172 8.03 8.70 1.07
N ALA A 173 8.90 9.08 1.99
CA ALA A 173 9.58 10.38 2.03
C ALA A 173 11.06 10.14 2.30
N LEU A 174 11.88 10.10 1.24
CA LEU A 174 13.31 9.77 1.36
C LEU A 174 14.19 10.95 1.82
N ASP A 175 13.61 12.14 2.02
CA ASP A 175 14.26 13.32 2.59
C ASP A 175 13.26 14.12 3.45
N ASP A 176 13.67 15.29 3.95
CA ASP A 176 12.84 16.12 4.83
C ASP A 176 12.28 17.39 4.18
N THR A 177 12.36 17.53 2.87
CA THR A 177 12.00 18.78 2.18
C THR A 177 10.52 19.11 2.25
N GLY A 178 9.68 18.13 2.56
CA GLY A 178 8.25 18.30 2.84
C GLY A 178 7.33 18.03 1.64
N ASP A 179 7.92 17.71 0.48
CA ASP A 179 7.23 17.27 -0.72
C ASP A 179 8.08 16.24 -1.51
N THR A 180 7.60 15.85 -2.70
CA THR A 180 8.27 14.87 -3.58
C THR A 180 9.04 15.51 -4.73
N ALA A 181 9.22 16.84 -4.74
CA ALA A 181 9.83 17.57 -5.87
C ALA A 181 11.31 17.20 -6.08
N HIS A 182 11.99 16.74 -5.02
CA HIS A 182 13.38 16.30 -5.05
C HIS A 182 13.56 14.79 -5.26
N HIS A 183 12.46 14.06 -5.49
CA HIS A 183 12.47 12.64 -5.76
C HIS A 183 12.53 12.34 -7.26
N LEU A 184 13.35 11.36 -7.59
CA LEU A 184 13.43 10.76 -8.92
C LEU A 184 12.83 9.36 -8.88
N LEU A 185 11.91 9.09 -9.79
CA LEU A 185 11.22 7.81 -9.93
C LEU A 185 11.62 7.13 -11.24
N GLN A 186 11.82 5.81 -11.15
CA GLN A 186 11.81 4.89 -12.28
C GLN A 186 10.83 3.76 -11.98
N VAL A 187 10.02 3.36 -12.96
CA VAL A 187 9.16 2.17 -12.91
C VAL A 187 9.32 1.37 -14.20
N ASP A 188 9.55 0.07 -14.06
CA ASP A 188 9.75 -0.86 -15.17
C ASP A 188 8.40 -1.32 -15.74
N ALA A 189 7.63 -0.37 -16.29
CA ALA A 189 6.31 -0.60 -16.87
C ALA A 189 6.17 0.07 -18.24
N ASP A 190 5.74 -0.68 -19.25
CA ASP A 190 5.45 -0.14 -20.59
C ASP A 190 3.99 0.31 -20.76
N HIS A 191 3.13 -0.02 -19.80
CA HIS A 191 1.70 0.27 -19.86
C HIS A 191 1.16 0.77 -18.52
N TYR A 192 0.01 1.43 -18.56
CA TYR A 192 -0.77 1.83 -17.39
C TYR A 192 -2.26 1.58 -17.63
N VAL A 193 -3.03 1.49 -16.55
CA VAL A 193 -4.49 1.40 -16.60
C VAL A 193 -5.07 2.80 -16.74
N GLU A 194 -5.80 3.07 -17.83
CA GLU A 194 -6.52 4.34 -18.00
C GLU A 194 -7.72 4.41 -17.07
N VAL A 195 -7.94 5.60 -16.51
CA VAL A 195 -9.04 5.88 -15.59
C VAL A 195 -9.89 7.06 -16.07
N ASP A 196 -11.12 7.13 -15.60
CA ASP A 196 -11.98 8.30 -15.76
C ASP A 196 -11.68 9.41 -14.72
N ASP A 197 -12.48 10.49 -14.72
CA ASP A 197 -12.32 11.63 -13.82
C ASP A 197 -12.53 11.28 -12.33
N LEU A 198 -13.12 10.12 -12.02
CA LEU A 198 -13.29 9.59 -10.66
C LEU A 198 -12.20 8.57 -10.29
N PHE A 199 -11.19 8.42 -11.14
CA PHE A 199 -10.10 7.44 -11.05
C PHE A 199 -10.60 5.99 -11.12
N ILE A 200 -11.72 5.76 -11.80
CA ILE A 200 -12.25 4.42 -12.06
C ILE A 200 -11.61 3.85 -13.33
N PRO A 201 -11.07 2.62 -13.30
CA PRO A 201 -10.55 1.97 -14.50
C PRO A 201 -11.58 1.92 -15.63
N THR A 202 -11.14 2.28 -16.83
CA THR A 202 -11.98 2.20 -18.04
C THR A 202 -11.93 0.81 -18.69
N GLY A 203 -11.01 -0.04 -18.24
CA GLY A 203 -10.64 -1.31 -18.89
C GLY A 203 -9.56 -1.17 -19.97
N THR A 204 -9.18 0.06 -20.35
CA THR A 204 -8.11 0.29 -21.33
C THR A 204 -6.72 0.21 -20.67
N VAL A 205 -5.84 -0.54 -21.31
CA VAL A 205 -4.40 -0.61 -20.99
C VAL A 205 -3.65 0.18 -22.03
N ALA A 206 -3.16 1.36 -21.66
CA ALA A 206 -2.49 2.29 -22.57
C ALA A 206 -0.97 2.23 -22.45
N ASN A 207 -0.26 2.55 -23.53
CA ASN A 207 1.19 2.60 -23.53
C ASN A 207 1.68 3.86 -22.79
N VAL A 208 2.74 3.76 -21.99
CA VAL A 208 3.31 4.91 -21.30
C VAL A 208 4.08 5.85 -22.25
N ALA A 209 4.58 5.35 -23.38
CA ALA A 209 5.45 6.09 -24.28
C ALA A 209 4.81 7.39 -24.77
N GLY A 210 5.53 8.50 -24.59
CA GLY A 210 5.06 9.83 -24.98
C GLY A 210 3.99 10.43 -24.05
N THR A 211 3.69 9.77 -22.92
CA THR A 211 2.77 10.28 -21.90
C THR A 211 3.53 10.78 -20.66
N ARG A 212 2.82 11.45 -19.75
CA ARG A 212 3.36 11.85 -18.44
C ARG A 212 3.66 10.67 -17.51
N PHE A 213 3.17 9.47 -17.84
CA PHE A 213 3.37 8.24 -17.07
C PHE A 213 4.61 7.45 -17.52
N ASP A 214 5.40 7.97 -18.48
CA ASP A 214 6.65 7.33 -18.89
C ASP A 214 7.75 7.53 -17.84
N PHE A 215 7.80 6.60 -16.88
CA PHE A 215 8.83 6.47 -15.83
C PHE A 215 9.83 5.35 -16.13
N ARG A 216 9.90 4.83 -17.37
CA ARG A 216 10.83 3.73 -17.72
C ARG A 216 12.30 4.13 -17.55
N THR A 217 12.58 5.43 -17.64
CA THR A 217 13.85 6.04 -17.27
C THR A 217 13.67 6.91 -16.04
N THR A 218 14.66 6.93 -15.14
CA THR A 218 14.68 7.79 -13.96
C THR A 218 14.39 9.24 -14.31
N ARG A 219 13.38 9.84 -13.67
CA ARG A 219 12.97 11.23 -13.88
C ARG A 219 12.33 11.83 -12.64
N PRO A 220 12.26 13.17 -12.51
CA PRO A 220 11.53 13.82 -11.43
C PRO A 220 10.04 13.48 -11.44
N ILE A 221 9.47 13.42 -10.24
CA ILE A 221 8.03 13.46 -10.02
C ILE A 221 7.65 14.94 -10.09
N ALA A 222 7.37 15.45 -11.29
CA ALA A 222 7.14 16.88 -11.49
C ALA A 222 5.79 17.31 -10.87
N ASP A 223 5.74 18.51 -10.26
CA ASP A 223 4.55 19.14 -9.66
C ASP A 223 3.29 19.14 -10.56
N GLU A 224 3.45 19.05 -11.88
CA GLU A 224 2.35 19.05 -12.84
C GLU A 224 1.83 17.65 -13.19
N THR A 225 2.48 16.58 -12.71
CA THR A 225 2.10 15.20 -13.02
C THR A 225 1.18 14.65 -11.94
N LEU A 226 -0.09 15.08 -11.94
CA LEU A 226 -1.10 14.39 -11.15
C LEU A 226 -1.10 12.91 -11.57
N ILE A 227 -0.61 12.06 -10.66
CA ILE A 227 -0.54 10.62 -10.83
C ILE A 227 -1.22 9.93 -9.65
N ASP A 228 -2.32 9.24 -9.96
CA ASP A 228 -2.96 8.21 -9.14
C ASP A 228 -3.31 7.05 -10.09
N HIS A 229 -2.29 6.36 -10.60
CA HIS A 229 -2.45 5.35 -11.66
C HIS A 229 -1.74 4.04 -11.32
N ASN A 230 -2.35 2.93 -11.77
CA ASN A 230 -1.71 1.63 -11.77
C ASN A 230 -0.81 1.49 -13.01
N LEU A 231 0.50 1.38 -12.78
CA LEU A 231 1.46 1.00 -13.80
C LEU A 231 1.52 -0.53 -13.90
N CYS A 232 1.41 -1.05 -15.12
CA CYS A 232 1.28 -2.47 -15.40
C CYS A 232 2.67 -3.14 -15.47
N LEU A 233 2.98 -3.98 -14.49
CA LEU A 233 4.26 -4.68 -14.36
C LEU A 233 4.28 -6.04 -15.06
N SER A 234 3.15 -6.75 -15.08
CA SER A 234 2.95 -8.05 -15.73
C SER A 234 1.46 -8.37 -15.83
N SER A 235 1.08 -9.38 -16.63
CA SER A 235 -0.32 -9.84 -16.77
C SER A 235 -0.79 -10.77 -15.64
N GLU A 236 0.14 -11.25 -14.81
CA GLU A 236 -0.10 -12.13 -13.68
C GLU A 236 1.00 -11.96 -12.64
N ARG A 237 0.85 -12.59 -11.47
CA ARG A 237 1.91 -12.60 -10.46
C ARG A 237 3.13 -13.33 -10.98
N GLU A 238 4.30 -12.74 -10.78
CA GLU A 238 5.59 -13.30 -11.17
C GLU A 238 6.47 -13.52 -9.94
N PRO A 239 7.59 -14.26 -10.06
CA PRO A 239 8.61 -14.30 -9.02
C PRO A 239 9.07 -12.89 -8.63
N LEU A 240 9.56 -12.75 -7.39
CA LEU A 240 10.04 -11.49 -6.83
C LEU A 240 11.11 -10.87 -7.75
N ARG A 241 10.87 -9.64 -8.21
CA ARG A 241 11.77 -8.91 -9.13
C ARG A 241 11.76 -7.42 -8.80
N ARG A 242 12.85 -6.70 -9.11
CA ARG A 242 12.87 -5.23 -9.03
C ARG A 242 11.93 -4.66 -10.10
N VAL A 243 11.07 -3.75 -9.69
CA VAL A 243 10.06 -3.11 -10.56
C VAL A 243 10.09 -1.60 -10.52
N ALA A 244 10.67 -1.00 -9.47
CA ALA A 244 10.79 0.45 -9.36
C ALA A 244 12.02 0.85 -8.55
N ARG A 245 12.43 2.11 -8.72
CA ARG A 245 13.45 2.79 -7.92
C ARG A 245 12.99 4.21 -7.62
N LEU A 246 13.07 4.60 -6.35
CA LEU A 246 12.84 5.96 -5.86
C LEU A 246 14.16 6.48 -5.28
N MET A 247 14.52 7.73 -5.55
CA MET A 247 15.75 8.34 -5.07
C MET A 247 15.48 9.77 -4.63
N SER A 248 16.10 10.22 -3.54
CA SER A 248 16.14 11.64 -3.21
C SER A 248 17.47 12.25 -3.64
N THR A 249 17.40 13.43 -4.26
CA THR A 249 18.58 14.24 -4.60
C THR A 249 19.12 15.06 -3.42
N GLN A 250 18.42 15.06 -2.27
CA GLN A 250 18.76 15.87 -1.09
C GLN A 250 19.40 15.04 0.04
N SER A 251 19.07 13.76 0.13
CA SER A 251 19.53 12.88 1.23
C SER A 251 20.50 11.78 0.81
N ASP A 252 20.70 11.58 -0.50
CA ASP A 252 21.40 10.45 -1.12
C ASP A 252 20.80 9.07 -0.75
N VAL A 253 19.56 9.03 -0.25
CA VAL A 253 18.83 7.79 0.01
C VAL A 253 18.13 7.34 -1.27
N SER A 254 18.28 6.06 -1.60
CA SER A 254 17.49 5.40 -2.63
C SER A 254 16.78 4.18 -2.09
N MET A 255 15.64 3.88 -2.68
CA MET A 255 14.81 2.72 -2.39
C MET A 255 14.51 1.95 -3.68
N GLU A 256 14.85 0.68 -3.74
CA GLU A 256 14.36 -0.24 -4.77
C GLU A 256 13.08 -0.94 -4.28
N VAL A 257 12.09 -1.08 -5.16
CA VAL A 257 10.89 -1.87 -4.91
C VAL A 257 11.02 -3.18 -5.67
N LEU A 258 10.96 -4.29 -4.94
CA LEU A 258 10.83 -5.62 -5.51
C LEU A 258 9.46 -6.19 -5.16
N THR A 259 8.78 -6.83 -6.10
CA THR A 259 7.46 -7.42 -5.82
C THR A 259 7.12 -8.59 -6.72
N THR A 260 6.20 -9.43 -6.25
CA THR A 260 5.52 -10.47 -7.04
C THR A 260 4.28 -9.96 -7.77
N GLU A 261 3.77 -8.80 -7.39
CA GLU A 261 2.49 -8.29 -7.91
C GLU A 261 2.57 -7.87 -9.39
N PRO A 262 1.43 -7.93 -10.12
CA PRO A 262 1.35 -7.53 -11.52
C PRO A 262 1.19 -6.03 -11.75
N GLY A 263 0.88 -5.25 -10.71
CA GLY A 263 0.68 -3.81 -10.79
C GLY A 263 1.38 -3.06 -9.67
N LEU A 264 1.66 -1.79 -9.94
CA LEU A 264 2.14 -0.82 -8.95
C LEU A 264 1.24 0.41 -9.03
N GLN A 265 0.44 0.67 -7.99
CA GLN A 265 -0.17 1.99 -7.85
C GLN A 265 0.93 2.99 -7.55
N VAL A 266 1.00 4.04 -8.35
CA VAL A 266 1.81 5.22 -8.07
C VAL A 266 0.85 6.35 -7.77
N TYR A 267 0.90 6.84 -6.53
CA TYR A 267 0.13 7.99 -6.09
C TYR A 267 1.06 9.03 -5.47
N ASP A 268 1.14 10.20 -6.10
CA ASP A 268 2.03 11.30 -5.73
C ASP A 268 1.65 12.05 -4.44
N GLY A 269 0.52 11.70 -3.82
CA GLY A 269 0.08 12.35 -2.59
C GLY A 269 -0.53 13.75 -2.79
N TYR A 270 -0.96 14.13 -4.00
CA TYR A 270 -1.45 15.50 -4.26
C TYR A 270 -2.64 15.96 -3.40
N LYS A 271 -3.43 15.03 -2.82
CA LYS A 271 -4.55 15.35 -1.91
C LYS A 271 -4.18 15.37 -0.43
N ILE A 272 -2.92 15.10 -0.07
CA ILE A 272 -2.50 15.15 1.32
C ILE A 272 -2.65 16.61 1.80
N ASP A 273 -3.40 16.80 2.88
CA ASP A 273 -3.58 18.11 3.52
C ASP A 273 -3.93 17.87 4.99
N ILE A 274 -2.89 17.65 5.80
CA ILE A 274 -3.00 17.19 7.19
C ILE A 274 -2.45 18.26 8.13
N ASP A 275 -3.38 18.93 8.82
CA ASP A 275 -3.09 19.97 9.83
C ASP A 275 -2.73 19.39 11.22
N ILE A 276 -2.75 18.05 11.37
CA ILE A 276 -2.33 17.39 12.60
C ILE A 276 -0.84 17.05 12.53
N PRO A 277 -0.03 17.39 13.56
CA PRO A 277 1.39 17.03 13.59
C PRO A 277 1.62 15.52 13.44
N GLY A 278 2.42 15.18 12.43
CA GLY A 278 2.91 13.84 12.14
C GLY A 278 4.13 13.46 12.97
N LEU A 279 4.95 12.57 12.41
CA LEU A 279 6.26 12.20 12.94
C LEU A 279 7.15 13.43 13.05
N GLU A 280 7.91 13.53 14.14
CA GLU A 280 8.82 14.66 14.38
C GLU A 280 8.13 16.04 14.33
N GLN A 281 6.81 16.09 14.62
CA GLN A 281 5.98 17.31 14.56
C GLN A 281 5.85 17.93 13.16
N LYS A 282 6.14 17.17 12.10
CA LYS A 282 5.99 17.65 10.71
C LYS A 282 4.51 17.79 10.33
N HIS A 283 4.19 18.79 9.53
CA HIS A 283 2.89 18.91 8.87
C HIS A 283 3.01 18.33 7.47
N TYR A 284 1.96 17.68 6.97
CA TYR A 284 1.99 17.07 5.65
C TYR A 284 1.04 17.83 4.71
N GLY A 285 1.62 18.54 3.75
CA GLY A 285 0.87 19.20 2.68
C GLY A 285 0.75 18.33 1.43
N PRO A 286 0.24 18.90 0.33
CA PRO A 286 0.17 18.22 -0.96
C PRO A 286 1.54 17.67 -1.34
N ASN A 287 1.54 16.44 -1.85
CA ASN A 287 2.75 15.77 -2.34
C ASN A 287 3.83 15.50 -1.28
N ALA A 288 3.50 15.54 0.02
CA ALA A 288 4.43 15.27 1.12
C ALA A 288 5.11 13.89 1.10
N GLY A 289 4.56 12.94 0.35
CA GLY A 289 5.14 11.60 0.19
C GLY A 289 4.49 10.83 -0.95
N LEU A 290 5.21 9.85 -1.47
CA LEU A 290 4.82 9.03 -2.62
C LEU A 290 4.31 7.67 -2.15
N ALA A 291 3.08 7.31 -2.48
CA ALA A 291 2.60 5.95 -2.30
C ALA A 291 3.00 5.08 -3.51
N LEU A 292 3.66 3.96 -3.20
CA LEU A 292 4.06 2.92 -4.15
C LEU A 292 3.48 1.59 -3.66
N GLU A 293 2.34 1.20 -4.24
CA GLU A 293 1.53 0.09 -3.71
C GLU A 293 1.50 -1.08 -4.70
N PRO A 294 2.33 -2.12 -4.50
CA PRO A 294 2.22 -3.35 -5.29
C PRO A 294 0.86 -4.03 -5.04
N GLN A 295 0.14 -4.32 -6.12
CA GLN A 295 -1.22 -4.87 -6.08
C GLN A 295 -1.60 -5.57 -7.40
N VAL A 296 -2.72 -6.28 -7.39
CA VAL A 296 -3.48 -6.58 -8.61
C VAL A 296 -4.12 -5.29 -9.14
N TRP A 297 -4.26 -5.19 -10.47
CA TRP A 297 -4.78 -3.99 -11.11
C TRP A 297 -6.16 -3.61 -10.57
N PRO A 298 -6.45 -2.31 -10.38
CA PRO A 298 -7.74 -1.85 -9.90
C PRO A 298 -8.89 -2.37 -10.76
N ASP A 299 -10.03 -2.65 -10.12
CA ASP A 299 -11.25 -3.15 -10.76
C ASP A 299 -11.10 -4.43 -11.62
N ALA A 300 -10.03 -5.21 -11.43
CA ALA A 300 -9.73 -6.37 -12.30
C ALA A 300 -10.86 -7.40 -12.43
N ILE A 301 -11.72 -7.55 -11.41
CA ILE A 301 -12.87 -8.46 -11.47
C ILE A 301 -13.91 -8.07 -12.54
N ASN A 302 -13.96 -6.79 -12.92
CA ASN A 302 -14.90 -6.26 -13.90
C ASN A 302 -14.26 -6.08 -15.29
N HIS A 303 -13.01 -6.52 -15.47
CA HIS A 303 -12.26 -6.41 -16.72
C HIS A 303 -11.54 -7.73 -17.04
N ASP A 304 -12.10 -8.52 -17.97
CA ASP A 304 -11.60 -9.86 -18.32
C ASP A 304 -10.11 -9.91 -18.75
N SER A 305 -9.56 -8.79 -19.24
CA SER A 305 -8.15 -8.68 -19.66
C SER A 305 -7.18 -8.40 -18.51
N PHE A 306 -7.68 -8.11 -17.30
CA PHE A 306 -6.85 -7.76 -16.15
C PHE A 306 -6.43 -9.01 -15.36
N PRO A 307 -5.34 -8.93 -14.57
CA PRO A 307 -4.91 -10.05 -13.74
C PRO A 307 -5.97 -10.47 -12.72
N ASN A 308 -6.17 -11.78 -12.52
CA ASN A 308 -7.21 -12.29 -11.64
C ASN A 308 -7.01 -11.92 -10.15
N ALA A 309 -8.05 -11.37 -9.52
CA ALA A 309 -8.11 -11.03 -8.10
C ALA A 309 -8.94 -12.02 -7.24
N VAL A 310 -9.53 -13.06 -7.84
CA VAL A 310 -10.35 -14.05 -7.14
C VAL A 310 -9.48 -15.07 -6.40
N LEU A 311 -9.74 -15.26 -5.11
CA LEU A 311 -9.19 -16.32 -4.27
C LEU A 311 -10.26 -17.40 -4.03
N ARG A 312 -9.89 -18.68 -4.20
CA ARG A 312 -10.78 -19.84 -3.96
C ARG A 312 -10.32 -20.66 -2.74
N PRO A 313 -11.18 -21.52 -2.15
CA PRO A 313 -10.90 -22.19 -0.87
C PRO A 313 -9.66 -23.08 -0.83
N ASP A 314 -9.31 -23.70 -1.95
CA ASP A 314 -8.14 -24.59 -2.07
C ASP A 314 -6.86 -23.84 -2.47
N ASP A 315 -6.97 -22.54 -2.76
CA ASP A 315 -5.85 -21.69 -3.12
C ASP A 315 -5.29 -20.95 -1.90
N THR A 316 -4.07 -20.45 -2.02
CA THR A 316 -3.46 -19.55 -1.03
C THR A 316 -3.00 -18.29 -1.72
N TYR A 317 -3.53 -17.15 -1.28
CA TYR A 317 -3.01 -15.84 -1.68
C TYR A 317 -1.59 -15.69 -1.15
N ARG A 318 -0.66 -15.28 -2.02
CA ARG A 318 0.72 -14.96 -1.64
C ARG A 318 1.18 -13.73 -2.40
N GLN A 319 1.56 -12.72 -1.64
CA GLN A 319 2.22 -11.52 -2.14
C GLN A 319 3.49 -11.31 -1.33
N HIS A 320 4.58 -11.00 -2.04
CA HIS A 320 5.86 -10.70 -1.45
C HIS A 320 6.37 -9.39 -2.03
N THR A 321 6.65 -8.43 -1.16
CA THR A 321 7.21 -7.13 -1.53
C THR A 321 8.42 -6.83 -0.65
N GLN A 322 9.46 -6.26 -1.23
CA GLN A 322 10.64 -5.78 -0.55
C GLN A 322 10.92 -4.33 -0.92
N PHE A 323 11.24 -3.53 0.08
CA PHE A 323 11.75 -2.17 -0.08
C PHE A 323 13.20 -2.16 0.39
N LYS A 324 14.14 -2.04 -0.55
CA LYS A 324 15.57 -2.11 -0.27
C LYS A 324 16.16 -0.71 -0.26
N PHE A 325 16.65 -0.28 0.90
CA PHE A 325 17.25 1.02 1.11
C PHE A 325 18.77 0.97 0.97
N SER A 326 19.33 2.01 0.34
CA SER A 326 20.76 2.25 0.31
C SER A 326 21.04 3.74 0.41
N LYS A 327 22.22 4.09 0.92
CA LYS A 327 22.68 5.46 0.99
C LYS A 327 24.05 5.60 0.32
N GLY A 328 24.17 6.57 -0.58
CA GLY A 328 25.39 6.84 -1.33
C GLY A 328 25.07 7.67 -2.58
N PRO A 329 26.08 8.28 -3.21
CA PRO A 329 25.86 9.14 -4.37
C PRO A 329 25.10 8.40 -5.46
N ALA A 330 24.09 9.06 -6.03
CA ALA A 330 23.30 8.54 -7.14
C ALA A 330 24.21 8.19 -8.33
N SER A 331 24.47 6.89 -8.53
CA SER A 331 25.02 6.34 -9.78
C SER A 331 23.91 6.00 -10.76
#